data_AF-A0A1M3L2P0-F1
#
_entry.id   AF-A0A1M3L2P0-F1
#
_cell.length_a   1.000
_cell.length_b   1.000
_cell.length_c   1.000
_cell.angle_alpha   90.00
_cell.angle_beta   90.00
_cell.angle_gamma   90.00
#
_symmetry.space_group_name_H-M   'P 1'
#
loop_
_entity.id
_entity.type
_entity.pdbx_description
1 polymer ?
#
loop_
_entity_poly.entity_id
_entity_poly.type
_entity_poly.pdbx_seq_one_letter_code
_entity_poly.pdbx_strand_id
1 'polypeptide(L)'
;MNTDFVNLTTENLANEHLCCIIRSKKLHPGIEAKRQWLSERLSEGHVFRKLNEKATVFIEYAPLETAWVPIIGNNYYYIYCLWVLGEYKGKGYGKSLIEYCITDAKEKGKSGICMLGATKQKAWLSDQSFAKSVGFEVVDTTDYEYQLLALSFDGTKPQFSRNVKNSKIESNKLTIYYSIQCPFIHQNIEIIKQYCETHDIPIVLIPVDTLQKAKELPSIFNNYAVFYKGNFKTVNLIDIAYVKRILKK
;
A
#
# COMPACT_ATOMS: atom_id res chain seq x y z
N MET A 1 -2.19 25.32 13.06
CA MET A 1 -2.36 24.07 12.29
C MET A 1 -3.85 23.79 12.25
N ASN A 2 -4.48 23.64 11.08
CA ASN A 2 -5.86 23.14 11.05
C ASN A 2 -5.83 21.73 11.65
N THR A 3 -6.71 21.41 12.59
CA THR A 3 -6.74 20.09 13.24
C THR A 3 -8.00 19.32 12.90
N ASP A 4 -8.79 19.82 11.96
CA ASP A 4 -10.01 19.18 11.51
C ASP A 4 -9.67 18.02 10.57
N PHE A 5 -9.86 16.81 11.08
CA PHE A 5 -9.65 15.57 10.34
C PHE A 5 -10.96 14.80 10.27
N VAL A 6 -11.24 14.27 9.08
CA VAL A 6 -12.41 13.45 8.82
C VAL A 6 -11.99 12.02 8.47
N ASN A 7 -12.77 11.05 8.95
CA ASN A 7 -12.69 9.67 8.47
C ASN A 7 -13.65 9.51 7.31
N LEU A 8 -13.24 8.77 6.28
CA LEU A 8 -14.16 8.32 5.26
C LEU A 8 -15.09 7.25 5.84
N THR A 9 -16.38 7.41 5.56
CA THR A 9 -17.45 6.50 5.97
C THR A 9 -18.29 6.15 4.74
N THR A 10 -19.14 5.13 4.84
CA THR A 10 -20.06 4.76 3.76
C THR A 10 -20.97 5.90 3.31
N GLU A 11 -21.29 6.84 4.22
CA GLU A 11 -22.18 7.98 3.98
C GLU A 11 -21.48 9.15 3.30
N ASN A 12 -20.22 9.44 3.66
CA ASN A 12 -19.50 10.59 3.13
C ASN A 12 -18.59 10.24 1.94
N LEU A 13 -18.27 8.96 1.73
CA LEU A 13 -17.29 8.52 0.74
C LEU A 13 -17.63 8.98 -0.66
N ALA A 14 -18.89 9.09 -1.06
CA ALA A 14 -19.27 9.56 -2.40
C ALA A 14 -18.88 11.04 -2.64
N ASN A 15 -18.94 11.86 -1.60
CA ASN A 15 -18.76 13.32 -1.69
C ASN A 15 -17.34 13.76 -1.30
N GLU A 16 -16.63 12.93 -0.55
CA GLU A 16 -15.27 13.22 -0.13
C GLU A 16 -14.24 12.95 -1.23
N HIS A 17 -13.18 13.76 -1.22
CA HIS A 17 -12.04 13.52 -2.08
C HIS A 17 -11.13 12.44 -1.49
N LEU A 18 -10.49 11.65 -2.35
CA LEU A 18 -9.35 10.83 -1.95
C LEU A 18 -8.07 11.67 -2.05
N CYS A 19 -7.13 11.48 -1.12
CA CYS A 19 -5.87 12.23 -1.12
C CYS A 19 -4.90 11.82 -2.24
N CYS A 20 -5.16 10.69 -2.89
CA CYS A 20 -4.44 10.21 -4.07
C CYS A 20 -4.94 10.93 -5.34
N ILE A 21 -4.05 11.25 -6.28
CA ILE A 21 -4.39 11.96 -7.53
C ILE A 21 -5.23 13.24 -7.28
N ILE A 22 -5.02 13.88 -6.13
CA ILE A 22 -5.85 14.99 -5.62
C ILE A 22 -5.88 16.23 -6.53
N ARG A 23 -4.85 16.38 -7.37
CA ARG A 23 -4.72 17.48 -8.33
C ARG A 23 -5.53 17.25 -9.61
N SER A 24 -6.09 16.05 -9.82
CA SER A 24 -6.97 15.81 -10.96
C SER A 24 -8.18 16.74 -10.89
N LYS A 25 -8.44 17.43 -12.00
CA LYS A 25 -9.65 18.25 -12.18
C LYS A 25 -10.80 17.47 -12.84
N LYS A 26 -10.50 16.29 -13.39
CA LYS A 26 -11.46 15.42 -14.07
C LYS A 26 -11.72 14.18 -13.22
N LEU A 27 -12.90 13.58 -13.40
CA LEU A 27 -13.18 12.23 -12.93
C LEU A 27 -12.08 11.29 -13.43
N HIS A 28 -11.53 10.50 -12.51
CA HIS A 28 -10.41 9.61 -12.81
C HIS A 28 -10.87 8.17 -12.52
N PRO A 29 -10.94 7.28 -13.53
CA PRO A 29 -11.40 5.90 -13.35
C PRO A 29 -10.73 5.15 -12.19
N GLY A 30 -9.41 5.32 -12.00
CA GLY A 30 -8.70 4.74 -10.87
C GLY A 30 -9.16 5.26 -9.48
N ILE A 31 -9.64 6.51 -9.38
CA ILE A 31 -10.17 7.05 -8.13
C ILE A 31 -11.54 6.44 -7.83
N GLU A 32 -12.39 6.31 -8.85
CA GLU A 32 -13.70 5.68 -8.67
C GLU A 32 -13.58 4.18 -8.37
N ALA A 33 -12.65 3.48 -9.02
CA ALA A 33 -12.31 2.09 -8.69
C ALA A 33 -11.82 1.95 -7.24
N LYS A 34 -10.93 2.86 -6.77
CA LYS A 34 -10.52 2.89 -5.36
C LYS A 34 -11.70 3.19 -4.44
N ARG A 35 -12.60 4.09 -4.82
CA ARG A 35 -13.79 4.44 -4.03
C ARG A 35 -14.69 3.23 -3.85
N GLN A 36 -14.99 2.50 -4.92
CA GLN A 36 -15.73 1.26 -4.84
C GLN A 36 -15.02 0.23 -3.96
N TRP A 37 -13.72 0.01 -4.18
CA TRP A 37 -12.93 -0.89 -3.35
C TRP A 37 -12.98 -0.51 -1.87
N LEU A 38 -12.84 0.77 -1.54
CA LEU A 38 -12.87 1.26 -0.17
C LEU A 38 -14.25 1.05 0.46
N SER A 39 -15.34 1.28 -0.27
CA SER A 39 -16.71 1.14 0.25
C SER A 39 -16.98 -0.24 0.84
N GLU A 40 -16.41 -1.29 0.24
CA GLU A 40 -16.54 -2.68 0.72
C GLU A 40 -15.66 -2.99 1.94
N ARG A 41 -14.59 -2.22 2.16
CA ARG A 41 -13.59 -2.48 3.21
C ARG A 41 -13.83 -1.65 4.47
N LEU A 42 -14.58 -0.55 4.37
CA LEU A 42 -14.90 0.30 5.52
C LEU A 42 -15.62 -0.49 6.63
N SER A 43 -16.54 -1.39 6.26
CA SER A 43 -17.25 -2.27 7.20
C SER A 43 -16.33 -3.35 7.81
N GLU A 44 -15.19 -3.64 7.19
CA GLU A 44 -14.17 -4.59 7.69
C GLU A 44 -13.18 -3.92 8.65
N GLY A 45 -13.42 -2.66 9.04
CA GLY A 45 -12.57 -1.88 9.93
C GLY A 45 -11.46 -1.11 9.22
N HIS A 46 -11.49 -1.02 7.88
CA HIS A 46 -10.57 -0.17 7.13
C HIS A 46 -10.83 1.30 7.47
N VAL A 47 -9.77 2.04 7.78
CA VAL A 47 -9.82 3.45 8.12
C VAL A 47 -9.04 4.25 7.10
N PHE A 48 -9.68 5.27 6.54
CA PHE A 48 -9.05 6.31 5.75
C PHE A 48 -9.33 7.65 6.44
N ARG A 49 -8.32 8.20 7.15
CA ARG A 49 -8.44 9.48 7.85
C ARG A 49 -7.61 10.54 7.15
N LYS A 50 -8.23 11.68 6.83
CA LYS A 50 -7.59 12.78 6.11
C LYS A 50 -7.87 14.12 6.74
N LEU A 51 -7.01 15.09 6.47
CA LEU A 51 -7.28 16.50 6.77
C LEU A 51 -8.56 16.92 6.03
N ASN A 52 -9.42 17.72 6.67
CA ASN A 52 -10.63 18.24 6.06
C ASN A 52 -10.34 19.43 5.13
N GLU A 53 -9.38 19.24 4.24
CA GLU A 53 -8.95 20.18 3.22
C GLU A 53 -8.52 19.39 1.99
N LYS A 54 -8.52 20.01 0.82
CA LYS A 54 -8.03 19.39 -0.42
C LYS A 54 -6.49 19.31 -0.41
N ALA A 55 -5.95 18.46 0.46
CA ALA A 55 -4.53 18.26 0.68
C ALA A 55 -4.14 16.77 0.72
N THR A 56 -2.88 16.46 0.39
CA THR A 56 -2.32 15.12 0.61
C THR A 56 -1.79 15.02 2.04
N VAL A 57 -2.72 14.94 2.98
CA VAL A 57 -2.48 14.80 4.43
C VAL A 57 -3.44 13.73 4.96
N PHE A 58 -2.97 12.50 5.07
CA PHE A 58 -3.83 11.36 5.44
C PHE A 58 -3.06 10.15 5.96
N ILE A 59 -3.80 9.26 6.63
CA ILE A 59 -3.40 7.91 7.00
C ILE A 59 -4.47 6.91 6.56
N GLU A 60 -4.03 5.77 6.05
CA GLU A 60 -4.87 4.65 5.64
C GLU A 60 -4.37 3.36 6.30
N TYR A 61 -5.22 2.67 7.07
CA TYR A 61 -4.88 1.45 7.78
C TYR A 61 -6.09 0.51 7.92
N ALA A 62 -5.84 -0.77 8.21
CA ALA A 62 -6.88 -1.78 8.41
C ALA A 62 -6.43 -2.87 9.40
N PRO A 63 -7.36 -3.66 9.99
CA PRO A 63 -7.03 -4.92 10.66
C PRO A 63 -6.12 -5.78 9.77
N LEU A 64 -5.03 -6.30 10.35
CA LEU A 64 -4.05 -7.07 9.59
C LEU A 64 -4.68 -8.34 8.99
N GLU A 65 -5.68 -8.91 9.65
CA GLU A 65 -6.43 -10.08 9.19
C GLU A 65 -7.16 -9.81 7.88
N THR A 66 -7.77 -8.63 7.73
CA THR A 66 -8.49 -8.20 6.53
C THR A 66 -7.63 -7.35 5.59
N ALA A 67 -6.37 -7.07 5.97
CA ALA A 67 -5.46 -6.31 5.13
C ALA A 67 -4.95 -7.12 3.93
N TRP A 68 -5.01 -6.52 2.74
CA TRP A 68 -4.64 -7.09 1.44
C TRP A 68 -3.12 -7.04 1.23
N VAL A 69 -2.40 -7.65 2.16
CA VAL A 69 -0.94 -7.75 2.18
C VAL A 69 -0.50 -9.14 2.62
N PRO A 70 0.63 -9.67 2.11
CA PRO A 70 1.16 -10.99 2.45
C PRO A 70 1.95 -10.93 3.77
N ILE A 71 1.28 -10.47 4.82
CA ILE A 71 1.79 -10.36 6.19
C ILE A 71 0.86 -11.18 7.09
N ILE A 72 1.48 -11.98 7.96
CA ILE A 72 0.84 -12.84 8.94
C ILE A 72 1.07 -12.24 10.32
N GLY A 73 0.01 -12.11 11.08
CA GLY A 73 0.01 -11.63 12.45
C GLY A 73 -1.43 -11.48 12.91
N ASN A 74 -1.65 -11.61 14.21
CA ASN A 74 -2.98 -11.53 14.79
C ASN A 74 -3.11 -10.25 15.57
N ASN A 75 -4.27 -9.63 15.49
CA ASN A 75 -4.69 -8.47 16.27
C ASN A 75 -3.84 -7.22 16.04
N TYR A 76 -3.31 -7.03 14.84
CA TYR A 76 -2.56 -5.83 14.45
C TYR A 76 -3.40 -4.91 13.57
N TYR A 77 -3.02 -3.64 13.49
CA TYR A 77 -3.29 -2.86 12.28
C TYR A 77 -2.11 -2.87 11.33
N TYR A 78 -2.42 -2.87 10.04
CA TYR A 78 -1.48 -2.60 8.97
C TYR A 78 -1.73 -1.21 8.38
N ILE A 79 -0.71 -0.35 8.38
CA ILE A 79 -0.75 0.98 7.76
C ILE A 79 -0.32 0.84 6.30
N TYR A 80 -1.25 1.09 5.38
CA TYR A 80 -0.99 1.12 3.94
C TYR A 80 -0.28 2.40 3.52
N CYS A 81 -0.71 3.53 4.07
CA CYS A 81 -0.27 4.85 3.66
C CYS A 81 -0.26 5.80 4.85
N LEU A 82 0.82 6.57 4.98
CA LEU A 82 0.89 7.76 5.82
C LEU A 82 1.62 8.84 5.03
N TRP A 83 0.91 9.91 4.67
CA TRP A 83 1.40 10.95 3.79
C TRP A 83 1.09 12.34 4.31
N VAL A 84 2.10 13.21 4.25
CA VAL A 84 2.00 14.66 4.45
C VAL A 84 2.90 15.31 3.41
N LEU A 85 2.32 16.06 2.46
CA LEU A 85 3.05 16.67 1.35
C LEU A 85 2.96 18.20 1.30
N GLY A 86 3.88 18.81 0.55
CA GLY A 86 3.87 20.25 0.26
C GLY A 86 4.03 21.11 1.50
N GLU A 87 3.29 22.21 1.54
CA GLU A 87 3.28 23.19 2.64
C GLU A 87 2.78 22.63 3.98
N TYR A 88 2.25 21.41 4.00
CA TYR A 88 1.77 20.76 5.22
C TYR A 88 2.90 20.05 5.99
N LYS A 89 4.06 19.81 5.36
CA LYS A 89 5.20 19.20 6.05
C LYS A 89 5.74 20.09 7.17
N GLY A 90 6.28 19.48 8.22
CA GLY A 90 6.86 20.19 9.37
C GLY A 90 5.85 20.83 10.32
N LYS A 91 4.53 20.72 10.06
CA LYS A 91 3.49 21.35 10.89
C LYS A 91 2.94 20.45 12.01
N GLY A 92 3.32 19.18 12.07
CA GLY A 92 2.86 18.22 13.09
C GLY A 92 1.82 17.19 12.62
N TYR A 93 1.27 17.33 11.41
CA TYR A 93 0.22 16.44 10.88
C TYR A 93 0.58 14.95 10.89
N GLY A 94 1.83 14.59 10.54
CA GLY A 94 2.26 13.20 10.53
C GLY A 94 2.20 12.57 11.91
N LYS A 95 2.58 13.34 12.94
CA LYS A 95 2.50 12.95 14.36
C LYS A 95 1.05 12.77 14.78
N SER A 96 0.18 13.74 14.50
CA SER A 96 -1.25 13.63 14.84
C SER A 96 -1.94 12.44 14.16
N LEU A 97 -1.60 12.14 12.91
CA LEU A 97 -2.17 11.01 12.16
C LEU A 97 -1.73 9.65 12.72
N ILE A 98 -0.45 9.50 13.07
CA ILE A 98 0.04 8.24 13.64
C ILE A 98 -0.43 8.06 15.09
N GLU A 99 -0.50 9.13 15.88
CA GLU A 99 -1.07 9.10 17.24
C GLU A 99 -2.54 8.68 17.21
N TYR A 100 -3.32 9.18 16.25
CA TYR A 100 -4.71 8.73 16.05
C TYR A 100 -4.80 7.21 15.81
N CYS A 101 -3.94 6.66 14.94
CA CYS A 101 -3.91 5.22 14.67
C CYS A 101 -3.48 4.40 15.90
N ILE A 102 -2.50 4.88 16.67
CA ILE A 102 -2.05 4.25 17.92
C ILE A 102 -3.18 4.23 18.95
N THR A 103 -3.88 5.35 19.13
CA THR A 103 -5.01 5.44 20.06
C THR A 103 -6.15 4.52 19.63
N ASP A 104 -6.57 4.56 18.36
CA ASP A 104 -7.61 3.66 17.83
C ASP A 104 -7.23 2.18 18.01
N ALA A 105 -5.96 1.82 17.78
CA ALA A 105 -5.46 0.48 17.99
C ALA A 105 -5.58 0.06 19.47
N LYS A 106 -5.17 0.91 20.41
CA LYS A 106 -5.26 0.64 21.84
C LYS A 106 -6.70 0.53 22.33
N GLU A 107 -7.57 1.45 21.91
CA GLU A 107 -9.00 1.46 22.28
C GLU A 107 -9.72 0.20 21.79
N LYS A 108 -9.34 -0.32 20.62
CA LYS A 108 -9.87 -1.57 20.07
C LYS A 108 -9.11 -2.82 20.51
N GLY A 109 -8.24 -2.70 21.52
CA GLY A 109 -7.51 -3.82 22.11
C GLY A 109 -6.57 -4.52 21.14
N LYS A 110 -6.02 -3.82 20.13
CA LYS A 110 -5.02 -4.35 19.20
C LYS A 110 -3.69 -4.60 19.92
N SER A 111 -2.94 -5.59 19.44
CA SER A 111 -1.59 -5.96 19.87
C SER A 111 -0.51 -5.01 19.35
N GLY A 112 -0.81 -4.22 18.32
CA GLY A 112 0.09 -3.20 17.80
C GLY A 112 -0.29 -2.71 16.42
N ILE A 113 0.62 -1.95 15.82
CA ILE A 113 0.51 -1.45 14.45
C ILE A 113 1.78 -1.78 13.67
N CYS A 114 1.64 -2.06 12.37
CA CYS A 114 2.76 -2.44 11.51
C CYS A 114 2.64 -1.81 10.12
N MET A 115 3.76 -1.74 9.41
CA MET A 115 3.83 -1.14 8.09
C MET A 115 5.04 -1.65 7.30
N LEU A 116 4.96 -1.56 5.98
CA LEU A 116 6.08 -1.87 5.12
C LEU A 116 7.20 -0.82 5.25
N GLY A 117 8.43 -1.31 5.39
CA GLY A 117 9.67 -0.56 5.36
C GLY A 117 10.66 -1.12 4.35
N ALA A 118 11.87 -0.58 4.34
CA ALA A 118 12.96 -1.01 3.50
C ALA A 118 14.31 -0.64 4.10
N THR A 119 15.33 -1.44 3.81
CA THR A 119 16.70 -1.22 4.28
C THR A 119 17.21 0.19 3.93
N LYS A 120 16.83 0.69 2.74
CA LYS A 120 17.05 2.08 2.31
C LYS A 120 15.71 2.76 2.07
N GLN A 121 15.57 4.02 2.48
CA GLN A 121 14.34 4.78 2.30
C GLN A 121 13.93 4.80 0.82
N LYS A 122 12.67 4.44 0.56
CA LYS A 122 12.05 4.55 -0.77
C LYS A 122 11.07 5.72 -0.75
N ALA A 123 11.02 6.51 -1.82
CA ALA A 123 10.23 7.75 -1.86
C ALA A 123 8.72 7.56 -1.69
N TRP A 124 8.21 6.36 -1.99
CA TRP A 124 6.80 5.99 -1.87
C TRP A 124 6.44 5.30 -0.55
N LEU A 125 7.44 4.94 0.27
CA LEU A 125 7.21 4.49 1.63
C LEU A 125 7.16 5.70 2.56
N SER A 126 6.38 5.59 3.61
CA SER A 126 6.42 6.57 4.70
C SER A 126 7.84 6.67 5.27
N ASP A 127 8.16 7.83 5.82
CA ASP A 127 9.49 8.12 6.34
C ASP A 127 9.82 7.19 7.52
N GLN A 128 10.83 6.34 7.34
CA GLN A 128 11.18 5.33 8.34
C GLN A 128 11.92 5.91 9.54
N SER A 129 12.60 7.06 9.38
CA SER A 129 13.23 7.76 10.50
C SER A 129 12.15 8.33 11.43
N PHE A 130 11.08 8.88 10.85
CA PHE A 130 9.89 9.29 11.57
C PHE A 130 9.17 8.11 12.24
N ALA A 131 8.97 7.00 11.54
CA ALA A 131 8.36 5.80 12.15
C ALA A 131 9.19 5.31 13.36
N LYS A 132 10.52 5.25 13.22
CA LYS A 132 11.43 4.88 14.32
C LYS A 132 11.38 5.86 15.48
N SER A 133 11.24 7.17 15.23
CA SER A 133 11.09 8.16 16.32
C SER A 133 9.78 8.00 17.09
N VAL A 134 8.78 7.31 16.52
CA VAL A 134 7.50 6.96 17.16
C VAL A 134 7.59 5.58 17.86
N GLY A 135 8.71 4.88 17.74
CA GLY A 135 8.98 3.60 18.41
C GLY A 135 8.79 2.36 17.53
N PHE A 136 8.60 2.51 16.22
CA PHE A 136 8.61 1.35 15.33
C PHE A 136 10.00 0.71 15.27
N GLU A 137 10.03 -0.62 15.32
CA GLU A 137 11.22 -1.44 15.15
C GLU A 137 11.10 -2.37 13.93
N VAL A 138 12.22 -2.84 13.43
CA VAL A 138 12.25 -3.89 12.39
C VAL A 138 11.93 -5.22 13.05
N VAL A 139 10.88 -5.90 12.58
CA VAL A 139 10.43 -7.20 13.14
C VAL A 139 10.61 -8.37 12.19
N ASP A 140 10.73 -8.11 10.90
CA ASP A 140 11.03 -9.13 9.88
C ASP A 140 11.67 -8.48 8.64
N THR A 141 12.40 -9.25 7.83
CA THR A 141 13.15 -8.76 6.67
C THR A 141 13.03 -9.69 5.47
N THR A 142 13.27 -9.16 4.27
CA THR A 142 13.41 -9.97 3.06
C THR A 142 14.84 -9.88 2.51
N ASP A 143 15.23 -10.86 1.69
CA ASP A 143 16.55 -10.91 1.06
C ASP A 143 16.71 -9.89 -0.09
N TYR A 144 15.69 -9.07 -0.34
CA TYR A 144 15.62 -8.10 -1.44
C TYR A 144 15.23 -6.70 -0.93
N GLU A 145 15.82 -6.33 0.21
CA GLU A 145 15.86 -4.97 0.80
C GLU A 145 14.57 -4.43 1.40
N TYR A 146 13.56 -5.28 1.65
CA TYR A 146 12.34 -4.87 2.34
C TYR A 146 12.32 -5.32 3.79
N GLN A 147 11.66 -4.54 4.62
CA GLN A 147 11.55 -4.76 6.06
C GLN A 147 10.09 -4.64 6.47
N LEU A 148 9.68 -5.37 7.50
CA LEU A 148 8.42 -5.15 8.19
C LEU A 148 8.75 -4.35 9.45
N LEU A 149 8.10 -3.21 9.61
CA LEU A 149 8.21 -2.38 10.80
C LEU A 149 6.97 -2.60 11.68
N ALA A 150 7.16 -2.68 12.99
CA ALA A 150 6.04 -2.74 13.92
C ALA A 150 6.31 -1.93 15.19
N LEU A 151 5.24 -1.36 15.72
CA LEU A 151 5.15 -0.86 17.08
C LEU A 151 4.22 -1.83 17.83
N SER A 152 4.82 -2.73 18.61
CA SER A 152 4.10 -3.72 19.43
C SER A 152 3.71 -3.12 20.78
N PHE A 153 2.51 -3.43 21.26
CA PHE A 153 2.01 -3.02 22.57
C PHE A 153 2.11 -4.14 23.61
N ASP A 154 2.21 -5.39 23.17
CA ASP A 154 2.22 -6.59 24.02
C ASP A 154 3.45 -7.50 23.80
N GLY A 155 4.37 -7.10 22.92
CA GLY A 155 5.59 -7.85 22.60
C GLY A 155 5.43 -8.89 21.47
N THR A 156 4.20 -9.16 21.00
CA THR A 156 3.99 -9.99 19.80
C THR A 156 4.52 -9.27 18.55
N LYS A 157 4.77 -10.01 17.46
CA LYS A 157 5.35 -9.45 16.23
C LYS A 157 4.71 -10.07 14.97
N PRO A 158 4.23 -9.27 14.01
CA PRO A 158 3.83 -9.78 12.71
C PRO A 158 5.08 -10.14 11.88
N GLN A 159 4.89 -10.95 10.84
CA GLN A 159 5.94 -11.39 9.92
C GLN A 159 5.41 -11.47 8.49
N PHE A 160 6.31 -11.39 7.51
CA PHE A 160 5.95 -11.68 6.13
C PHE A 160 5.51 -13.15 5.98
N SER A 161 4.59 -13.41 5.05
CA SER A 161 4.23 -14.78 4.73
C SER A 161 5.42 -15.53 4.11
N ARG A 162 5.43 -16.87 4.20
CA ARG A 162 6.52 -17.68 3.65
C ARG A 162 6.72 -17.45 2.15
N ASN A 163 5.63 -17.19 1.41
CA ASN A 163 5.66 -16.98 -0.04
C ASN A 163 6.47 -15.73 -0.41
N VAL A 164 6.45 -14.69 0.42
CA VAL A 164 7.23 -13.45 0.24
C VAL A 164 8.73 -13.75 0.19
N LYS A 165 9.21 -14.69 1.03
CA LYS A 165 10.64 -14.99 1.15
C LYS A 165 11.22 -15.63 -0.11
N ASN A 166 10.40 -16.34 -0.89
CA ASN A 166 10.87 -17.04 -2.08
C ASN A 166 11.08 -16.10 -3.28
N SER A 167 10.30 -15.02 -3.40
CA SER A 167 10.42 -14.00 -4.47
C SER A 167 10.53 -14.55 -5.89
N LYS A 168 9.88 -15.69 -6.11
CA LYS A 168 9.86 -16.41 -7.37
C LYS A 168 8.46 -16.86 -7.73
N ILE A 169 8.23 -16.98 -9.04
CA ILE A 169 7.00 -17.53 -9.62
C ILE A 169 7.37 -18.52 -10.72
N GLU A 170 6.46 -19.41 -11.06
CA GLU A 170 6.68 -20.40 -12.14
C GLU A 170 6.68 -19.76 -13.53
N SER A 171 5.92 -18.68 -13.72
CA SER A 171 5.79 -18.00 -15.01
C SER A 171 7.11 -17.41 -15.48
N ASN A 172 7.50 -17.78 -16.70
CA ASN A 172 8.65 -17.16 -17.40
C ASN A 172 8.29 -15.85 -18.12
N LYS A 173 7.01 -15.50 -18.22
CA LYS A 173 6.50 -14.30 -18.91
C LYS A 173 6.61 -13.06 -18.04
N LEU A 174 6.46 -11.87 -18.63
CA LEU A 174 6.24 -10.65 -17.86
C LEU A 174 4.94 -10.81 -17.08
N THR A 175 5.02 -10.86 -15.75
CA THR A 175 3.86 -11.12 -14.89
C THR A 175 3.68 -9.97 -13.92
N ILE A 176 2.49 -9.40 -13.86
CA ILE A 176 2.17 -8.25 -13.01
C ILE A 176 0.99 -8.61 -12.11
N TYR A 177 1.23 -8.65 -10.81
CA TYR A 177 0.18 -8.69 -9.80
C TYR A 177 -0.24 -7.27 -9.48
N TYR A 178 -1.54 -6.99 -9.43
CA TYR A 178 -2.03 -5.64 -9.18
C TYR A 178 -3.37 -5.62 -8.43
N SER A 179 -3.57 -4.58 -7.61
CA SER A 179 -4.81 -4.30 -6.89
C SER A 179 -5.33 -2.91 -7.26
N ILE A 180 -6.65 -2.72 -7.24
CA ILE A 180 -7.30 -1.43 -7.50
C ILE A 180 -7.27 -0.46 -6.30
N GLN A 181 -6.75 -0.90 -5.14
CA GLN A 181 -6.61 -0.05 -3.94
C GLN A 181 -5.70 1.18 -4.17
N CYS A 182 -4.76 1.13 -5.13
CA CYS A 182 -3.98 2.29 -5.54
C CYS A 182 -4.50 2.84 -6.89
N PRO A 183 -5.00 4.09 -6.94
CA PRO A 183 -5.67 4.61 -8.13
C PRO A 183 -4.72 4.87 -9.30
N PHE A 184 -3.41 4.93 -9.03
CA PHE A 184 -2.37 5.11 -10.05
C PHE A 184 -2.15 3.85 -10.91
N ILE A 185 -2.62 2.68 -10.46
CA ILE A 185 -2.42 1.41 -11.16
C ILE A 185 -3.27 1.32 -12.43
N HIS A 186 -4.49 1.87 -12.41
CA HIS A 186 -5.47 1.71 -13.49
C HIS A 186 -4.88 2.07 -14.86
N GLN A 187 -4.43 3.33 -15.02
CA GLN A 187 -3.84 3.80 -16.28
C GLN A 187 -2.51 3.11 -16.59
N ASN A 188 -1.73 2.78 -15.55
CA ASN A 188 -0.44 2.12 -15.75
C ASN A 188 -0.62 0.74 -16.40
N ILE A 189 -1.55 -0.07 -15.91
CA ILE A 189 -1.84 -1.40 -16.45
C ILE A 189 -2.32 -1.30 -17.90
N GLU A 190 -3.20 -0.34 -18.22
CA GLU A 190 -3.67 -0.12 -19.59
C GLU A 190 -2.53 0.18 -20.56
N ILE A 191 -1.63 1.11 -20.19
CA ILE A 191 -0.47 1.50 -21.01
C ILE A 191 0.46 0.29 -21.24
N ILE A 192 0.77 -0.46 -20.17
CA ILE A 192 1.68 -1.61 -20.26
C ILE A 192 1.04 -2.73 -21.08
N LYS A 193 -0.25 -3.01 -20.88
CA LYS A 193 -1.01 -4.00 -21.65
C LYS A 193 -0.99 -3.67 -23.14
N GLN A 194 -1.38 -2.46 -23.51
CA GLN A 194 -1.42 -2.02 -24.91
C GLN A 194 -0.05 -2.07 -25.58
N TYR A 195 1.01 -1.67 -24.86
CA TYR A 195 2.37 -1.74 -25.38
C TYR A 195 2.78 -3.19 -25.67
N CYS A 196 2.50 -4.11 -24.72
CA CYS A 196 2.85 -5.52 -24.87
C CYS A 196 2.06 -6.19 -26.00
N GLU A 197 0.76 -5.91 -26.12
CA GLU A 197 -0.09 -6.42 -27.21
C GLU A 197 0.40 -5.95 -28.59
N THR A 198 0.73 -4.66 -28.73
CA THR A 198 1.23 -4.09 -30.00
C THR A 198 2.58 -4.66 -30.44
N HIS A 199 3.37 -5.22 -29.51
CA HIS A 199 4.74 -5.71 -29.79
C HIS A 199 4.88 -7.23 -29.59
N ASP A 200 3.78 -7.97 -29.51
CA ASP A 200 3.75 -9.42 -29.30
C ASP A 200 4.57 -9.88 -28.08
N ILE A 201 4.60 -9.06 -27.02
CA ILE A 201 5.30 -9.38 -25.77
C ILE A 201 4.34 -10.19 -24.88
N PRO A 202 4.68 -11.45 -24.52
CA PRO A 202 3.83 -12.24 -23.64
C PRO A 202 3.76 -11.62 -22.24
N ILE A 203 2.56 -11.20 -21.85
CA ILE A 203 2.26 -10.61 -20.54
C ILE A 203 1.16 -11.41 -19.82
N VAL A 204 1.28 -11.53 -18.50
CA VAL A 204 0.27 -12.10 -17.61
C VAL A 204 -0.09 -11.04 -16.58
N LEU A 205 -1.36 -10.61 -16.59
CA LEU A 205 -1.90 -9.65 -15.64
C LEU A 205 -2.76 -10.39 -14.63
N ILE A 206 -2.39 -10.35 -13.35
CA ILE A 206 -3.05 -11.08 -12.28
C ILE A 206 -3.71 -10.07 -11.34
N PRO A 207 -5.04 -9.87 -11.44
CA PRO A 207 -5.75 -9.07 -10.45
C PRO A 207 -5.73 -9.78 -9.10
N VAL A 208 -5.28 -9.04 -8.08
CA VAL A 208 -5.44 -9.39 -6.68
C VAL A 208 -6.78 -8.83 -6.26
N ASP A 209 -7.80 -9.67 -6.37
CA ASP A 209 -9.24 -9.36 -6.22
C ASP A 209 -9.91 -10.11 -5.06
N THR A 210 -9.12 -10.86 -4.28
CA THR A 210 -9.56 -11.55 -3.07
C THR A 210 -8.51 -11.41 -1.97
N LEU A 211 -8.97 -11.43 -0.72
CA LEU A 211 -8.09 -11.42 0.45
C LEU A 211 -7.12 -12.61 0.43
N GLN A 212 -7.58 -13.81 0.05
CA GLN A 212 -6.74 -14.99 -0.05
C GLN A 212 -5.58 -14.77 -1.03
N LYS A 213 -5.86 -14.30 -2.25
CA LYS A 213 -4.80 -13.99 -3.22
C LYS A 213 -3.79 -13.00 -2.62
N ALA A 214 -4.27 -11.95 -1.94
CA ALA A 214 -3.41 -10.94 -1.34
C ALA A 214 -2.49 -11.51 -0.25
N LYS A 215 -2.98 -12.47 0.55
CA LYS A 215 -2.21 -13.15 1.60
C LYS A 215 -1.16 -14.12 1.05
N GLU A 216 -1.43 -14.73 -0.10
CA GLU A 216 -0.59 -15.76 -0.73
C GLU A 216 0.46 -15.19 -1.70
N LEU A 217 0.57 -13.86 -1.85
CA LEU A 217 1.45 -13.25 -2.83
C LEU A 217 2.94 -13.65 -2.69
N PRO A 218 3.64 -13.83 -3.82
CA PRO A 218 5.00 -14.35 -3.85
C PRO A 218 6.10 -13.30 -3.60
N SER A 219 5.75 -12.08 -3.23
CA SER A 219 6.70 -11.01 -2.88
C SER A 219 6.07 -10.05 -1.89
N ILE A 220 6.84 -9.06 -1.43
CA ILE A 220 6.22 -7.91 -0.77
C ILE A 220 5.24 -7.28 -1.76
N PHE A 221 4.09 -6.84 -1.27
CA PHE A 221 3.06 -6.28 -2.11
C PHE A 221 2.45 -5.08 -1.41
N ASN A 222 2.50 -3.95 -2.11
CA ASN A 222 1.81 -2.73 -1.74
C ASN A 222 1.05 -2.23 -2.97
N ASN A 223 0.07 -3.03 -3.41
CA ASN A 223 -0.79 -2.85 -4.59
C ASN A 223 -0.23 -3.30 -5.95
N TYR A 224 1.08 -3.49 -6.11
CA TYR A 224 1.69 -3.81 -7.40
C TYR A 224 2.95 -4.65 -7.21
N ALA A 225 3.16 -5.67 -8.05
CA ALA A 225 4.41 -6.42 -8.10
C ALA A 225 4.69 -6.97 -9.50
N VAL A 226 5.91 -6.81 -9.98
CA VAL A 226 6.38 -7.23 -11.30
C VAL A 226 7.37 -8.37 -11.17
N PHE A 227 7.16 -9.39 -11.99
CA PHE A 227 8.04 -10.53 -12.16
C PHE A 227 8.38 -10.71 -13.64
N TYR A 228 9.56 -11.24 -13.91
CA TYR A 228 9.96 -11.63 -15.27
C TYR A 228 10.98 -12.77 -15.20
N LYS A 229 10.79 -13.79 -16.05
CA LYS A 229 11.57 -15.05 -16.03
C LYS A 229 11.59 -15.67 -14.62
N GLY A 230 10.42 -15.75 -13.98
CA GLY A 230 10.25 -16.32 -12.64
C GLY A 230 10.84 -15.51 -11.48
N ASN A 231 11.45 -14.34 -11.71
CA ASN A 231 12.14 -13.58 -10.67
C ASN A 231 11.42 -12.24 -10.37
N PHE A 232 11.31 -11.88 -9.09
CA PHE A 232 10.86 -10.57 -8.65
C PHE A 232 11.71 -9.45 -9.26
N LYS A 233 11.06 -8.38 -9.73
CA LYS A 233 11.71 -7.23 -10.36
C LYS A 233 11.49 -5.93 -9.59
N THR A 234 10.26 -5.64 -9.18
CA THR A 234 9.91 -4.38 -8.52
C THR A 234 8.47 -4.39 -8.02
N VAL A 235 8.16 -3.57 -7.00
CA VAL A 235 6.78 -3.17 -6.64
C VAL A 235 6.42 -1.76 -7.08
N ASN A 236 7.36 -1.04 -7.69
CA ASN A 236 7.08 0.25 -8.32
C ASN A 236 6.30 0.04 -9.61
N LEU A 237 5.40 0.98 -9.92
CA LEU A 237 4.82 1.10 -11.25
C LEU A 237 5.94 1.20 -12.29
N ILE A 238 5.84 0.41 -13.33
CA ILE A 238 6.82 0.37 -14.42
C ILE A 238 6.32 1.20 -15.61
N ASP A 239 7.24 1.75 -16.39
CA ASP A 239 6.94 2.40 -17.66
C ASP A 239 7.42 1.52 -18.83
N ILE A 240 7.16 1.99 -20.05
CA ILE A 240 7.59 1.29 -21.28
C ILE A 240 9.13 1.15 -21.33
N ALA A 241 9.88 2.14 -20.82
CA ALA A 241 11.33 2.08 -20.79
C ALA A 241 11.84 0.95 -19.88
N TYR A 242 11.19 0.75 -18.73
CA TYR A 242 11.44 -0.36 -17.82
C TYR A 242 11.16 -1.69 -18.51
N VAL A 243 10.01 -1.84 -19.16
CA VAL A 243 9.66 -3.06 -19.92
C VAL A 243 10.75 -3.39 -20.94
N LYS A 244 11.12 -2.42 -21.79
CA LYS A 244 12.20 -2.59 -22.78
C LYS A 244 13.52 -3.01 -22.13
N ARG A 245 13.86 -2.46 -20.96
CA ARG A 245 15.10 -2.78 -20.24
C ARG A 245 15.11 -4.20 -19.69
N ILE A 246 14.00 -4.68 -19.13
CA ILE A 246 13.97 -6.04 -18.55
C ILE A 246 13.89 -7.13 -19.63
N LEU A 247 13.31 -6.84 -20.80
CA LEU A 247 13.23 -7.77 -21.93
C LEU A 247 14.57 -7.94 -22.67
N LYS A 248 15.47 -6.95 -22.60
CA LYS A 248 16.83 -7.05 -23.14
C LYS A 248 17.76 -7.95 -22.30
N LYS A 249 17.34 -8.35 -21.10
CA LYS A 249 18.09 -9.21 -20.18
C LYS A 249 17.51 -10.63 -20.21
#